data_AF-A0A7W5HPA5-F1
#
_entry.id   AF-A0A7W5HPA5-F1
#
_cell.length_a   1.000
_cell.length_b   1.000
_cell.length_c   1.000
_cell.angle_alpha   90.00
_cell.angle_beta   90.00
_cell.angle_gamma   90.00
#
_symmetry.space_group_name_H-M   'P 1'
#
loop_
_entity.id
_entity.type
_entity.pdbx_description
1 polymer ?
#
loop_
_entity_poly.entity_id
_entity_poly.type
_entity_poly.pdbx_seq_one_letter_code
_entity_poly.pdbx_strand_id
1 'polypeptide(L)'
;MSAFRRLSRTLATAEEGSLWFECPGCEMAHRIMHGPGAEPRWSWNGNLESPTFTPSVLVRYRWADGDRVCHSFVTDGRIQFLSDGSHALAGRTVDLADWEDKPCQ
;
A
#
# COMPACT_ATOMS: atom_id res chain seq x y z
N MET A 1 1.36 -8.28 -20.15
CA MET A 1 1.01 -8.55 -18.74
C MET A 1 2.22 -8.18 -17.92
N SER A 2 2.24 -7.01 -17.27
CA SER A 2 3.34 -6.68 -16.36
C SER A 2 3.13 -7.49 -15.09
N ALA A 3 3.93 -8.55 -14.92
CA ALA A 3 3.97 -9.30 -13.68
C ALA A 3 4.54 -8.40 -12.57
N PHE A 4 4.00 -8.51 -11.35
CA PHE A 4 4.62 -7.89 -10.20
C PHE A 4 6.04 -8.43 -10.03
N ARG A 5 7.01 -7.53 -9.93
CA ARG A 5 8.38 -7.83 -9.55
C ARG A 5 8.55 -7.50 -8.07
N ARG A 6 8.80 -8.52 -7.26
CA ARG A 6 9.15 -8.34 -5.85
C ARG A 6 10.43 -7.48 -5.73
N LEU A 7 10.36 -6.44 -4.90
CA LEU A 7 11.48 -5.55 -4.58
C LEU A 7 12.11 -5.91 -3.24
N SER A 8 11.31 -6.31 -2.26
CA SER A 8 11.75 -6.62 -0.89
C SER A 8 10.87 -7.67 -0.23
N ARG A 9 11.02 -7.86 1.08
CA ARG A 9 10.09 -8.68 1.86
C ARG A 9 8.66 -8.17 1.80
N THR A 10 8.42 -6.86 1.81
CA THR A 10 7.08 -6.26 1.92
C THR A 10 6.63 -5.46 0.70
N LEU A 11 7.53 -5.21 -0.26
CA LEU A 11 7.28 -4.38 -1.43
C LEU A 11 7.45 -5.11 -2.76
N ALA A 12 6.64 -4.72 -3.73
CA ALA A 12 6.78 -5.07 -5.13
C ALA A 12 6.61 -3.85 -6.06
N THR A 13 6.91 -4.03 -7.33
CA THR A 13 6.70 -3.03 -8.39
C THR A 13 6.14 -3.69 -9.64
N ALA A 14 5.29 -3.01 -10.39
CA ALA A 14 4.78 -3.49 -11.69
C ALA A 14 5.23 -2.62 -12.86
N GLU A 15 5.53 -1.35 -12.58
CA GLU A 15 5.90 -0.32 -13.53
C GLU A 15 6.82 0.70 -12.84
N GLU A 16 7.57 1.46 -13.62
CA GLU A 16 8.49 2.47 -13.10
C GLU A 16 7.75 3.49 -12.23
N GLY A 17 8.27 3.73 -11.02
CA GLY A 17 7.67 4.62 -10.04
C GLY A 17 6.49 4.03 -9.27
N SER A 18 6.06 2.78 -9.53
CA SER A 18 5.05 2.11 -8.72
C SER A 18 5.66 1.33 -7.56
N LEU A 19 5.10 1.50 -6.37
CA LEU A 19 5.36 0.64 -5.21
C LEU A 19 4.05 0.02 -4.76
N TRP A 20 4.07 -1.29 -4.63
CA TRP A 20 2.97 -2.12 -4.20
C TRP A 20 3.28 -2.75 -2.86
N PHE A 21 2.30 -2.77 -1.96
CA PHE A 21 2.40 -3.39 -0.65
C PHE A 21 1.08 -4.08 -0.29
N GLU A 22 1.15 -5.16 0.47
CA GLU A 22 -0.03 -5.89 0.95
C GLU A 22 -0.66 -5.17 2.15
N CYS A 23 -1.95 -4.87 2.06
CA CYS A 23 -2.70 -4.23 3.13
C CYS A 23 -3.44 -5.30 3.96
N PRO A 24 -3.06 -5.57 5.22
CA PRO A 24 -3.73 -6.57 6.04
C PRO A 24 -5.16 -6.16 6.47
N GLY A 25 -5.52 -4.89 6.35
CA GLY A 25 -6.88 -4.40 6.66
C GLY A 25 -7.88 -4.61 5.53
N CYS A 26 -7.40 -4.53 4.28
CA CYS A 26 -8.19 -4.76 3.08
C CYS A 26 -8.04 -6.17 2.53
N GLU A 27 -7.01 -6.90 2.96
CA GLU A 27 -6.55 -8.18 2.39
C GLU A 27 -6.26 -8.08 0.88
N MET A 28 -5.79 -6.91 0.44
CA MET A 28 -5.47 -6.63 -0.96
C MET A 28 -4.21 -5.78 -1.09
N ALA A 29 -3.56 -5.87 -2.25
CA ALA A 29 -2.40 -5.05 -2.57
C ALA A 29 -2.81 -3.60 -2.87
N HIS A 30 -2.15 -2.65 -2.23
CA HIS A 30 -2.27 -1.23 -2.49
C HIS A 30 -1.08 -0.73 -3.31
N ARG A 31 -1.37 0.20 -4.23
CA ARG A 31 -0.36 0.87 -5.05
C ARG A 31 -0.20 2.32 -4.62
N ILE A 32 1.05 2.76 -4.51
CA ILE A 32 1.42 4.17 -4.56
C ILE A 32 2.31 4.43 -5.77
N MET A 33 2.32 5.68 -6.22
CA MET A 33 3.24 6.15 -7.24
C MET A 33 4.21 7.14 -6.62
N HIS A 34 5.50 7.01 -6.88
CA HIS A 34 6.54 7.93 -6.43
C HIS A 34 7.32 8.50 -7.62
N GLY A 35 8.07 9.58 -7.37
CA GLY A 35 8.86 10.26 -8.40
C GLY A 35 8.03 11.17 -9.32
N PRO A 36 8.61 11.63 -10.45
CA PRO A 36 7.94 12.56 -11.36
C PRO A 36 6.72 11.92 -12.04
N GLY A 37 5.71 12.74 -12.32
CA GLY A 37 4.52 12.32 -13.09
C GLY A 37 3.21 12.90 -12.54
N ALA A 38 2.09 12.44 -13.10
CA ALA A 38 0.75 12.93 -12.77
C ALA A 38 0.30 12.52 -11.35
N GLU A 39 -0.21 13.44 -10.55
CA GLU A 39 -0.68 13.17 -9.18
C GLU A 39 -1.78 12.09 -9.09
N PRO A 40 -1.92 11.40 -7.94
CA PRO A 40 -1.18 11.58 -6.69
C PRO A 40 0.24 10.97 -6.69
N ARG A 41 1.17 11.63 -5.98
CA ARG A 41 2.57 11.20 -5.85
C ARG A 41 3.02 11.22 -4.40
N TRP A 42 3.57 10.11 -3.96
CA TRP A 42 4.12 9.93 -2.62
C TRP A 42 5.63 10.12 -2.64
N SER A 43 6.12 10.79 -1.61
CA SER A 43 7.51 10.74 -1.21
C SER A 43 7.79 9.39 -0.55
N TRP A 44 8.93 8.80 -0.86
CA TRP A 44 9.40 7.55 -0.29
C TRP A 44 10.84 7.73 0.19
N ASN A 45 11.16 7.17 1.36
CA ASN A 45 12.49 7.22 1.96
C ASN A 45 13.55 6.36 1.24
N GLY A 46 13.19 5.60 0.21
CA GLY A 46 14.11 4.71 -0.49
C GLY A 46 14.40 3.40 0.25
N ASN A 47 13.82 3.20 1.44
CA ASN A 47 14.05 2.00 2.23
C ASN A 47 13.06 0.90 1.82
N LEU A 48 13.61 -0.25 1.45
CA LEU A 48 12.88 -1.41 0.97
C LEU A 48 12.34 -2.30 2.09
N GLU A 49 13.02 -2.37 3.23
CA GLU A 49 12.65 -3.19 4.39
C GLU A 49 11.78 -2.42 5.38
N SER A 50 12.05 -1.11 5.53
CA SER A 50 11.30 -0.20 6.40
C SER A 50 10.80 1.00 5.59
N PRO A 51 9.91 0.78 4.62
CA PRO A 51 9.39 1.85 3.80
C PRO A 51 8.61 2.86 4.63
N THR A 52 8.80 4.13 4.27
CA THR A 52 8.02 5.25 4.78
C THR A 52 7.48 6.02 3.59
N PHE A 53 6.17 6.22 3.57
CA PHE A 53 5.47 6.96 2.52
C PHE A 53 4.85 8.23 3.08
N THR A 54 4.90 9.32 2.30
CA THR A 54 4.33 10.61 2.68
C THR A 54 3.70 11.27 1.46
N PRO A 55 2.46 11.78 1.53
CA PRO A 55 1.55 11.85 2.69
C PRO A 55 0.90 10.49 3.02
N SER A 56 -0.21 10.47 3.75
CA SER A 56 -1.01 9.26 3.96
C SER A 56 -1.45 8.63 2.64
N VAL A 57 -1.66 7.33 2.67
CA VAL A 57 -2.20 6.55 1.57
C VAL A 57 -3.71 6.44 1.75
N LEU A 58 -4.45 7.05 0.82
CA LEU A 58 -5.92 6.97 0.76
C LEU A 58 -6.33 6.14 -0.45
N VAL A 59 -6.89 4.97 -0.21
CA VAL A 59 -7.43 4.07 -1.23
C VAL A 59 -8.94 4.04 -1.11
N ARG A 60 -9.63 4.32 -2.21
CA ARG A 60 -11.09 4.23 -2.31
C ARG A 60 -11.41 3.14 -3.33
N TYR A 61 -12.27 2.20 -2.95
CA TYR A 61 -12.67 1.12 -3.85
C TYR A 61 -14.15 0.81 -3.68
N ARG A 62 -14.81 0.46 -4.79
CA ARG A 62 -16.23 0.15 -4.81
C ARG A 62 -16.44 -1.36 -4.82
N TRP A 63 -17.23 -1.85 -3.89
CA TRP A 63 -17.65 -3.25 -3.81
C TRP A 63 -19.15 -3.38 -4.10
N ALA A 64 -19.64 -4.62 -4.19
CA ALA A 64 -21.07 -4.88 -4.46
C ALA A 64 -21.99 -4.37 -3.33
N ASP A 65 -21.48 -4.27 -2.10
CA ASP A 65 -22.22 -3.88 -0.90
C ASP A 65 -21.97 -2.42 -0.47
N GLY A 66 -21.10 -1.68 -1.17
CA GLY A 66 -20.85 -0.27 -0.89
C GLY A 66 -19.43 0.21 -1.20
N ASP A 67 -19.20 1.50 -1.00
CA ASP A 67 -17.89 2.12 -1.12
C ASP A 67 -17.07 1.89 0.15
N ARG A 68 -15.81 1.48 -0.02
CA ARG A 68 -14.85 1.23 1.05
C ARG A 68 -13.67 2.17 0.92
N VAL A 69 -13.13 2.57 2.06
CA VAL A 69 -12.02 3.52 2.14
C VAL A 69 -10.96 2.97 3.08
N CYS A 70 -9.76 2.75 2.56
CA CYS A 70 -8.57 2.54 3.39
C CYS A 70 -7.81 3.85 3.49
N HIS A 71 -7.68 4.36 4.70
CA HIS A 71 -6.80 5.48 4.97
C HIS A 71 -5.73 5.04 5.96
N SER A 72 -4.48 5.11 5.52
CA SER A 72 -3.36 4.56 6.28
C SER A 72 -2.07 5.34 6.09
N PHE A 73 -1.23 5.41 7.12
CA PHE A 73 0.16 5.81 7.01
C PHE A 73 1.06 4.58 6.96
N VAL A 74 2.09 4.64 6.13
CA VAL A 74 3.16 3.62 6.13
C VAL A 74 4.44 4.30 6.62
N THR A 75 4.99 3.81 7.73
CA THR A 75 6.18 4.39 8.37
C THR A 75 7.00 3.28 8.99
N ASP A 76 8.29 3.26 8.70
CA ASP A 76 9.27 2.29 9.19
C ASP A 76 8.84 0.83 8.99
N GLY A 77 8.20 0.53 7.86
CA GLY A 77 7.73 -0.83 7.55
C GLY A 77 6.46 -1.25 8.30
N ARG A 78 5.77 -0.31 8.95
CA ARG A 78 4.50 -0.53 9.63
C ARG A 78 3.39 0.25 8.94
N ILE A 79 2.19 -0.31 8.98
CA ILE A 79 0.98 0.35 8.50
C ILE A 79 0.13 0.77 9.70
N GLN A 80 -0.11 2.07 9.81
CA GLN A 80 -1.02 2.67 10.77
C GLN A 80 -2.33 3.01 10.06
N PHE A 81 -3.41 2.33 10.41
CA PHE A 81 -4.74 2.63 9.90
C PHE A 81 -5.35 3.81 10.64
N LEU A 82 -5.85 4.78 9.90
CA LEU A 82 -6.55 5.94 10.44
C LEU A 82 -8.01 5.59 10.75
N SER A 83 -8.59 6.32 11.69
CA SER A 83 -9.97 6.09 12.18
C SER A 83 -11.05 6.46 11.16
N ASP A 84 -10.69 7.15 10.09
CA ASP A 84 -11.58 7.50 8.98
C ASP A 84 -11.59 6.45 7.86
N GLY A 85 -10.89 5.32 8.05
CA GLY A 85 -11.00 4.13 7.21
C GLY A 85 -12.19 3.24 7.59
N SER A 86 -12.71 2.50 6.62
CA SER A 86 -13.86 1.59 6.79
C SER A 86 -13.48 0.16 7.24
N HIS A 87 -12.21 -0.09 7.58
CA HIS A 87 -11.73 -1.43 7.94
C HIS A 87 -11.86 -1.70 9.44
N ALA A 88 -11.95 -2.98 9.81
CA ALA A 88 -11.95 -3.42 11.21
C ALA A 88 -10.65 -3.05 11.96
N LEU A 89 -9.55 -2.80 11.23
CA LEU A 89 -8.27 -2.36 11.78
C LEU A 89 -8.16 -0.84 11.93
N ALA A 90 -9.21 -0.05 11.66
CA ALA A 90 -9.17 1.41 11.83
C ALA A 90 -8.69 1.80 13.24
N GLY A 91 -7.70 2.69 13.31
CA GLY A 91 -7.05 3.11 14.56
C GLY A 91 -5.99 2.14 15.10
N ARG A 92 -5.62 1.09 14.36
CA ARG A 92 -4.58 0.12 14.75
C ARG A 92 -3.34 0.30 13.89
N THR A 93 -2.19 -0.05 14.48
CA THR A 93 -0.92 -0.15 13.78
C THR A 93 -0.49 -1.60 13.78
N VAL A 94 -0.11 -2.11 12.62
CA VAL A 94 0.39 -3.47 12.43
C VAL A 94 1.63 -3.44 11.54
N ASP A 95 2.43 -4.50 11.59
CA ASP A 95 3.56 -4.64 10.67
C ASP A 95 3.05 -4.88 9.24
N LEU A 96 3.77 -4.36 8.23
CA LEU A 96 3.45 -4.68 6.84
C LEU A 96 3.60 -6.18 6.61
N ALA A 97 2.62 -6.76 5.93
CA ALA A 97 2.64 -8.16 5.56
C ALA A 97 3.76 -8.44 4.55
N ASP A 98 4.28 -9.65 4.60
CA ASP A 98 5.23 -10.12 3.59
C ASP A 98 4.52 -10.19 2.24
N TRP A 99 5.18 -9.64 1.22
CA TRP A 99 4.81 -9.81 -0.16
C TRP A 99 5.09 -11.25 -0.57
N GLU A 100 4.08 -12.10 -0.43
CA GLU A 100 4.09 -13.42 -1.03
C GLU A 100 4.07 -13.25 -2.56
N ASP A 101 4.84 -14.07 -3.28
CA ASP A 101 4.82 -14.09 -4.74
C ASP A 101 3.47 -14.66 -5.20
N LYS A 102 2.40 -13.85 -5.09
CA LYS A 102 1.08 -14.18 -5.60
C LYS A 102 1.18 -14.14 -7.13
N PRO A 103 1.01 -15.26 -7.84
CA PRO A 103 0.93 -15.21 -9.29
C PRO A 103 -0.24 -14.31 -9.66
N CYS A 104 -0.05 -13.42 -10.64
CA CYS A 104 -1.15 -12.65 -11.22
C CYS A 104 -2.22 -13.66 -11.70
N GLN A 105 -3.39 -13.68 -11.07
CA GLN A 105 -4.55 -14.42 -11.56
C GLN A 105 -5.34 -13.54 -12.53
#